data_AF-A0A091B7W5-F1
#
_entry.id   AF-A0A091B7W5-F1
#
_cell.length_a   1.000
_cell.length_b   1.000
_cell.length_c   1.000
_cell.angle_alpha   90.00
_cell.angle_beta   90.00
_cell.angle_gamma   90.00
#
_symmetry.space_group_name_H-M   'P 1'
#
loop_
_entity.id
_entity.type
_entity.pdbx_description
1 polymer ?
#
loop_
_entity_poly.entity_id
_entity_poly.type
_entity_poly.pdbx_seq_one_letter_code
_entity_poly.pdbx_strand_id
1 'polypeptide(L)'
;MRWLLSVAVAVLSLQGAQVVAVGEKFKDSGKCKACHSHIVKEWENSWHAKSHYANDEYFQKTIDYVARKSSGKSLNTIKIECAACHNPRISVTSTDAEYEAIAALKLDKHSAVTQALQSDMIAEGINCVVCHNIDTIHDNLPDSKRGIHRVSWMKPGVMSGPYADAKSPYHRVERRDFMDTDPNQLCFVCHANDTSEEGHRFTGMQSEFKNGGKQCVDCHMGPRKEGVAATLRDVNGKPHKRLIRSHGFIGAHTEGMWKDALSVTATRAPQRLDVILNNPQPHALPSGFGSREILVEVVYLKNGKTVAAQSRSLTSRFLSKRGKPTIAHLAATTAEQGFVSAHGSKTLSFGLKAGADQALIRVSYRLVNDEVRGLLDLKDPIWSKKMVIKKVSVKL
;
A
#
# COMPACT_ATOMS: atom_id res chain seq x y z
N MET A 1 40.24 -34.56 -45.38
CA MET A 1 39.30 -35.33 -44.53
C MET A 1 39.06 -34.52 -43.26
N ARG A 2 37.83 -34.00 -43.11
CA ARG A 2 37.20 -33.42 -41.90
C ARG A 2 37.99 -32.41 -41.06
N TRP A 3 37.72 -31.12 -41.31
CA TRP A 3 37.86 -30.06 -40.31
C TRP A 3 36.86 -30.32 -39.17
N LEU A 4 37.38 -30.61 -37.98
CA LEU A 4 36.60 -30.60 -36.74
C LEU A 4 36.46 -29.14 -36.29
N LEU A 5 35.32 -28.52 -36.61
CA LEU A 5 34.89 -27.32 -35.91
C LEU A 5 34.59 -27.72 -34.45
N SER A 6 35.55 -27.44 -33.57
CA SER A 6 35.30 -27.42 -32.13
C SER A 6 34.40 -26.21 -31.84
N VAL A 7 33.09 -26.44 -31.82
CA VAL A 7 32.13 -25.48 -31.26
C VAL A 7 32.43 -25.39 -29.77
N ALA A 8 33.17 -24.35 -29.38
CA ALA A 8 33.26 -23.96 -27.99
C ALA A 8 31.85 -23.52 -27.56
N VAL A 9 31.13 -24.43 -26.89
CA VAL A 9 29.95 -24.06 -26.11
C VAL A 9 30.48 -23.21 -24.96
N ALA A 10 30.49 -21.89 -25.17
CA ALA A 10 30.64 -20.96 -24.08
C ALA A 10 29.46 -21.21 -23.13
N VAL A 11 29.73 -21.93 -22.04
CA VAL A 11 28.82 -21.97 -20.90
C VAL A 11 28.89 -20.56 -20.29
N LEU A 12 28.09 -19.65 -20.85
CA LEU A 12 27.73 -18.40 -20.20
C LEU A 12 27.09 -18.80 -18.87
N SER A 13 27.81 -18.57 -17.78
CA SER A 13 27.28 -18.75 -16.44
C SER A 13 26.14 -17.76 -16.24
N LEU A 14 24.92 -18.24 -16.43
CA LEU A 14 23.64 -17.58 -16.17
C LEU A 14 23.56 -17.13 -14.70
N GLN A 15 24.10 -15.96 -14.36
CA GLN A 15 23.92 -15.35 -13.05
C GLN A 15 22.77 -14.35 -13.06
N GLY A 16 21.62 -14.77 -13.58
CA GLY A 16 20.38 -14.01 -13.49
C GLY A 16 19.72 -14.19 -12.13
N ALA A 17 19.48 -13.07 -11.44
CA ALA A 17 18.71 -12.93 -10.19
C ALA A 17 19.34 -13.45 -8.87
N GLN A 18 19.29 -12.59 -7.84
CA GLN A 18 19.70 -12.94 -6.47
C GLN A 18 18.55 -13.64 -5.73
N VAL A 19 18.79 -14.88 -5.28
CA VAL A 19 17.79 -15.72 -4.60
C VAL A 19 17.87 -15.65 -3.07
N VAL A 20 16.73 -15.43 -2.41
CA VAL A 20 16.60 -15.48 -0.95
C VAL A 20 15.59 -16.56 -0.57
N ALA A 21 16.08 -17.69 -0.04
CA ALA A 21 15.22 -18.80 0.34
C ALA A 21 14.50 -18.55 1.68
N VAL A 22 13.20 -18.82 1.72
CA VAL A 22 12.46 -19.07 2.97
C VAL A 22 12.34 -20.59 3.11
N GLY A 23 12.56 -21.14 4.30
CA GLY A 23 12.46 -22.58 4.50
C GLY A 23 11.06 -23.10 4.12
N GLU A 24 10.98 -24.27 3.46
CA GLU A 24 9.75 -24.89 2.93
C GLU A 24 8.56 -24.90 3.91
N LYS A 25 8.83 -24.98 5.22
CA LYS A 25 7.83 -24.96 6.30
C LYS A 25 7.06 -23.64 6.43
N PHE A 26 7.60 -22.55 5.90
CA PHE A 26 7.12 -21.18 6.08
C PHE A 26 6.78 -20.52 4.74
N LYS A 27 6.58 -21.33 3.72
CA LYS A 27 6.41 -20.90 2.34
C LYS A 27 5.02 -20.30 2.09
N ASP A 28 4.03 -20.70 2.88
CA ASP A 28 2.65 -20.20 2.85
C ASP A 28 2.13 -19.94 4.28
N SER A 29 1.03 -19.19 4.37
CA SER A 29 0.36 -18.85 5.63
C SER A 29 -0.58 -19.96 6.13
N GLY A 30 -0.82 -20.99 5.32
CA GLY A 30 -1.67 -22.13 5.65
C GLY A 30 -1.19 -22.88 6.89
N LYS A 31 0.13 -23.03 7.07
CA LYS A 31 0.71 -23.65 8.28
C LYS A 31 0.53 -22.78 9.53
N CYS A 32 0.52 -21.45 9.38
CA CYS A 32 0.28 -20.52 10.49
C CYS A 32 -1.16 -20.68 11.02
N LYS A 33 -2.13 -20.94 10.13
CA LYS A 33 -3.56 -21.05 10.46
C LYS A 33 -3.89 -22.12 11.50
N ALA A 34 -3.09 -23.18 11.57
CA ALA A 34 -3.29 -24.27 12.54
C ALA A 34 -3.25 -23.78 14.00
N CYS A 35 -2.36 -22.82 14.30
CA CYS A 35 -2.20 -22.25 15.64
C CYS A 35 -2.72 -20.81 15.74
N HIS A 36 -2.76 -20.06 14.64
CA HIS A 36 -3.08 -18.62 14.60
C HIS A 36 -4.37 -18.33 13.83
N SER A 37 -5.36 -19.24 13.88
CA SER A 37 -6.53 -19.25 13.00
C SER A 37 -7.28 -17.92 12.89
N HIS A 38 -7.54 -17.24 14.03
CA HIS A 38 -8.25 -15.96 14.04
C HIS A 38 -7.40 -14.81 13.45
N ILE A 39 -6.10 -14.75 13.77
CA ILE A 39 -5.16 -13.79 13.18
C ILE A 39 -5.06 -13.98 11.67
N VAL A 40 -4.89 -15.23 11.22
CA VAL A 40 -4.82 -15.55 9.79
C VAL A 40 -6.13 -15.18 9.10
N LYS A 41 -7.29 -15.44 9.71
CA LYS A 41 -8.59 -15.03 9.16
C LYS A 41 -8.72 -13.50 9.03
N GLU A 42 -8.23 -12.73 10.00
CA GLU A 42 -8.22 -11.27 9.90
C GLU A 42 -7.31 -10.81 8.76
N TRP A 43 -6.10 -11.38 8.67
CA TRP A 43 -5.13 -11.07 7.63
C TRP A 43 -5.64 -11.44 6.22
N GLU A 44 -6.24 -12.62 6.04
CA GLU A 44 -6.82 -13.08 4.75
C GLU A 44 -7.83 -12.06 4.18
N ASN A 45 -8.48 -11.28 5.05
CA ASN A 45 -9.44 -10.24 4.65
C ASN A 45 -8.81 -8.85 4.43
N SER A 46 -7.55 -8.67 4.79
CA SER A 46 -6.82 -7.41 4.68
C SER A 46 -6.36 -7.12 3.24
N TRP A 47 -5.92 -5.89 2.99
CA TRP A 47 -5.27 -5.53 1.73
C TRP A 47 -3.79 -5.92 1.68
N HIS A 48 -3.20 -6.33 2.81
CA HIS A 48 -1.88 -6.95 2.82
C HIS A 48 -1.91 -8.34 2.18
N ALA A 49 -2.91 -9.18 2.47
CA ALA A 49 -3.06 -10.49 1.80
C ALA A 49 -3.40 -10.36 0.30
N LYS A 50 -4.03 -9.24 -0.08
CA LYS A 50 -4.43 -8.96 -1.47
C LYS A 50 -3.38 -8.19 -2.27
N SER A 51 -2.23 -7.87 -1.69
CA SER A 51 -1.21 -7.02 -2.31
C SER A 51 -0.44 -7.69 -3.46
N HIS A 52 -0.85 -8.87 -3.90
CA HIS A 52 -0.22 -9.60 -4.99
C HIS A 52 -0.85 -9.23 -6.35
N TYR A 53 -0.05 -9.32 -7.42
CA TYR A 53 -0.43 -8.96 -8.80
C TYR A 53 -1.72 -9.65 -9.28
N ALA A 54 -1.99 -10.88 -8.82
CA ALA A 54 -3.19 -11.64 -9.22
C ALA A 54 -4.47 -11.26 -8.45
N ASN A 55 -4.36 -10.53 -7.35
CA ASN A 55 -5.44 -10.37 -6.36
C ASN A 55 -5.98 -8.94 -6.23
N ASP A 56 -5.36 -7.98 -6.92
CA ASP A 56 -5.73 -6.56 -6.90
C ASP A 56 -5.70 -5.99 -8.33
N GLU A 57 -6.89 -5.64 -8.86
CA GLU A 57 -7.03 -5.06 -10.20
C GLU A 57 -6.18 -3.78 -10.36
N TYR A 58 -6.18 -2.89 -9.37
CA TYR A 58 -5.42 -1.63 -9.47
C TYR A 58 -3.93 -1.91 -9.59
N PHE A 59 -3.43 -2.81 -8.75
CA PHE A 59 -2.02 -3.19 -8.75
C PHE A 59 -1.62 -3.89 -10.05
N GLN A 60 -2.43 -4.85 -10.50
CA GLN A 60 -2.24 -5.55 -11.78
C GLN A 60 -2.15 -4.56 -12.94
N LYS A 61 -3.16 -3.69 -13.08
CA LYS A 61 -3.24 -2.71 -14.16
C LYS A 61 -2.12 -1.67 -14.10
N THR A 62 -1.70 -1.31 -12.89
CA THR A 62 -0.54 -0.43 -12.68
C THR A 62 0.75 -1.07 -13.19
N ILE A 63 1.05 -2.31 -12.78
CA ILE A 63 2.24 -3.04 -13.25
C ILE A 63 2.21 -3.17 -14.78
N ASP A 64 1.07 -3.57 -15.35
CA ASP A 64 0.94 -3.72 -16.80
C ASP A 64 1.12 -2.38 -17.53
N TYR A 65 0.59 -1.29 -16.96
CA TYR A 65 0.73 0.05 -17.52
C TYR A 65 2.19 0.53 -17.47
N VAL A 66 2.87 0.34 -16.34
CA VAL A 66 4.30 0.66 -16.19
C VAL A 66 5.12 -0.15 -17.18
N ALA A 67 4.97 -1.48 -17.22
CA ALA A 67 5.70 -2.35 -18.14
C ALA A 67 5.50 -1.97 -19.62
N ARG A 68 4.28 -1.57 -20.02
CA ARG A 68 4.02 -1.11 -21.40
C ARG A 68 4.66 0.24 -21.73
N LYS A 69 4.95 1.07 -20.73
CA LYS A 69 5.45 2.45 -20.91
C LYS A 69 6.94 2.58 -20.61
N SER A 70 7.51 1.68 -19.84
CA SER A 70 8.93 1.60 -19.53
C SER A 70 9.66 0.87 -20.65
N SER A 71 10.46 1.61 -21.42
CA SER A 71 11.34 1.01 -22.43
C SER A 71 12.44 0.18 -21.76
N GLY A 72 12.66 -1.04 -22.24
CA GLY A 72 13.79 -1.87 -21.83
C GLY A 72 13.61 -2.65 -20.52
N LYS A 73 12.42 -2.64 -19.91
CA LYS A 73 12.09 -3.50 -18.76
C LYS A 73 10.96 -4.46 -19.12
N SER A 74 11.16 -5.74 -18.86
CA SER A 74 10.12 -6.75 -19.00
C SER A 74 9.02 -6.59 -17.95
N LEU A 75 7.86 -7.22 -18.19
CA LEU A 75 6.78 -7.29 -17.20
C LEU A 75 7.26 -7.93 -15.88
N ASN A 76 8.09 -8.97 -15.96
CA ASN A 76 8.61 -9.67 -14.79
C ASN A 76 9.56 -8.80 -13.97
N THR A 77 10.34 -7.94 -14.64
CA THR A 77 11.21 -6.93 -14.01
C THR A 77 10.38 -5.95 -13.19
N ILE A 78 9.32 -5.40 -13.77
CA ILE A 78 8.40 -4.50 -13.05
C ILE A 78 7.73 -5.23 -11.88
N LYS A 79 7.34 -6.50 -12.05
CA LYS A 79 6.79 -7.31 -10.94
C LYS A 79 7.79 -7.45 -9.79
N ILE A 80 9.07 -7.70 -10.07
CA ILE A 80 10.13 -7.83 -9.05
C ILE A 80 10.35 -6.50 -8.33
N GLU A 81 10.43 -5.39 -9.06
CA GLU A 81 10.61 -4.05 -8.48
C GLU A 81 9.45 -3.70 -7.55
N CYS A 82 8.21 -3.98 -7.97
CA CYS A 82 7.02 -3.77 -7.15
C CYS A 82 6.95 -4.75 -5.96
N ALA A 83 7.44 -5.99 -6.12
CA ALA A 83 7.48 -7.00 -5.07
C ALA A 83 8.36 -6.58 -3.89
N ALA A 84 9.30 -5.64 -4.07
CA ALA A 84 10.09 -5.09 -2.97
C ALA A 84 9.23 -4.65 -1.78
N CYS A 85 8.01 -4.14 -2.01
CA CYS A 85 7.06 -3.78 -0.96
C CYS A 85 5.75 -4.55 -1.00
N HIS A 86 5.40 -5.20 -2.12
CA HIS A 86 4.15 -5.93 -2.26
C HIS A 86 4.26 -7.43 -1.96
N ASN A 87 5.48 -7.96 -1.96
CA ASN A 87 5.84 -9.28 -1.48
C ASN A 87 7.38 -9.40 -1.28
N PRO A 88 7.96 -8.83 -0.22
CA PRO A 88 9.40 -8.77 0.00
C PRO A 88 10.02 -10.13 0.33
N ARG A 89 9.26 -11.23 0.31
CA ARG A 89 9.82 -12.60 0.42
C ARG A 89 9.87 -13.35 -0.90
N ILE A 90 9.73 -12.62 -2.00
CA ILE A 90 10.09 -13.12 -3.32
C ILE A 90 11.52 -13.66 -3.30
N SER A 91 11.68 -14.87 -3.82
CA SER A 91 12.98 -15.54 -3.91
C SER A 91 13.86 -14.95 -5.00
N VAL A 92 13.55 -13.78 -5.57
CA VAL A 92 14.29 -13.09 -6.62
C VAL A 92 14.13 -11.59 -6.39
N THR A 93 15.22 -10.85 -6.20
CA THR A 93 15.16 -9.44 -5.82
C THR A 93 15.60 -8.45 -6.90
N SER A 94 16.12 -8.92 -8.03
CA SER A 94 16.54 -8.09 -9.16
C SER A 94 16.67 -8.90 -10.45
N THR A 95 16.68 -8.21 -11.60
CA THR A 95 17.04 -8.74 -12.92
C THR A 95 18.25 -7.97 -13.48
N ASP A 96 18.83 -8.46 -14.57
CA ASP A 96 19.94 -7.84 -15.28
C ASP A 96 19.68 -7.73 -16.79
N ALA A 97 20.62 -7.12 -17.53
CA ALA A 97 20.48 -6.90 -18.96
C ALA A 97 20.39 -8.20 -19.78
N GLU A 98 21.02 -9.28 -19.32
CA GLU A 98 20.95 -10.59 -19.98
C GLU A 98 19.52 -11.15 -19.88
N TYR A 99 18.92 -11.07 -18.69
CA TYR A 99 17.53 -11.44 -18.51
C TYR A 99 16.59 -10.60 -19.38
N GLU A 100 16.77 -9.28 -19.45
CA GLU A 100 15.92 -8.42 -20.29
C GLU A 100 16.00 -8.82 -21.78
N ALA A 101 17.20 -9.17 -22.27
CA ALA A 101 17.38 -9.65 -23.64
C ALA A 101 16.64 -10.98 -23.89
N ILE A 102 16.75 -11.93 -22.96
CA ILE A 102 16.03 -13.22 -23.02
C ILE A 102 14.51 -13.01 -23.00
N ALA A 103 14.02 -12.13 -22.13
CA ALA A 103 12.61 -11.80 -22.02
C ALA A 103 12.08 -11.09 -23.27
N ALA A 104 12.86 -10.21 -23.89
CA ALA A 104 12.51 -9.56 -25.15
C ALA A 104 12.34 -10.57 -26.30
N LEU A 105 13.10 -11.66 -26.28
CA LEU A 105 12.99 -12.79 -27.21
C LEU A 105 11.90 -13.80 -26.83
N LYS A 106 11.19 -13.60 -25.71
CA LYS A 106 10.19 -14.53 -25.14
C LYS A 106 10.76 -15.93 -24.83
N LEU A 107 12.04 -15.98 -24.43
CA LEU A 107 12.75 -17.21 -24.08
C LEU A 107 12.88 -17.41 -22.56
N ASP A 108 12.24 -16.56 -21.75
CA ASP A 108 12.34 -16.51 -20.30
C ASP A 108 11.40 -17.49 -19.58
N LYS A 109 10.60 -18.28 -20.30
CA LYS A 109 9.59 -19.20 -19.75
C LYS A 109 10.13 -20.15 -18.68
N HIS A 110 11.37 -20.61 -18.83
CA HIS A 110 12.02 -21.56 -17.91
C HIS A 110 13.11 -20.89 -17.05
N SER A 111 13.20 -19.57 -17.06
CA SER A 111 14.17 -18.83 -16.24
C SER A 111 13.85 -18.95 -14.74
N ALA A 112 14.89 -18.80 -13.91
CA ALA A 112 14.73 -18.73 -12.45
C ALA A 112 13.78 -17.59 -12.03
N VAL A 113 13.78 -16.47 -12.76
CA VAL A 113 12.88 -15.33 -12.55
C VAL A 113 11.41 -15.75 -12.75
N THR A 114 11.09 -16.36 -13.88
CA THR A 114 9.72 -16.78 -14.18
C THR A 114 9.22 -17.83 -13.20
N GLN A 115 10.08 -18.79 -12.84
CA GLN A 115 9.74 -19.82 -11.85
C GLN A 115 9.52 -19.20 -10.46
N ALA A 116 10.38 -18.26 -10.05
CA ALA A 116 10.21 -17.55 -8.78
C ALA A 116 8.86 -16.83 -8.75
N LEU A 117 8.53 -16.05 -9.78
CA LEU A 117 7.27 -15.32 -9.90
C LEU A 117 6.01 -16.20 -9.97
N GLN A 118 6.16 -17.49 -10.29
CA GLN A 118 5.08 -18.47 -10.32
C GLN A 118 4.96 -19.27 -9.01
N SER A 119 5.88 -19.10 -8.07
CA SER A 119 5.87 -19.82 -6.79
C SER A 119 4.64 -19.48 -5.95
N ASP A 120 4.04 -20.49 -5.33
CA ASP A 120 2.92 -20.36 -4.38
C ASP A 120 3.25 -19.40 -3.23
N MET A 121 4.54 -19.29 -2.88
CA MET A 121 5.05 -18.37 -1.87
C MET A 121 4.75 -16.91 -2.15
N ILE A 122 4.51 -16.57 -3.41
CA ILE A 122 4.35 -15.20 -3.87
C ILE A 122 2.90 -14.77 -3.95
N ALA A 123 1.98 -15.73 -4.04
CA ALA A 123 0.56 -15.46 -4.25
C ALA A 123 -0.14 -14.78 -3.05
N GLU A 124 0.47 -14.82 -1.85
CA GLU A 124 -0.13 -14.31 -0.61
C GLU A 124 0.20 -12.84 -0.28
N GLY A 125 0.93 -12.13 -1.14
CA GLY A 125 1.26 -10.71 -0.91
C GLY A 125 2.07 -10.50 0.38
N ILE A 126 1.68 -9.52 1.19
CA ILE A 126 2.31 -9.25 2.50
C ILE A 126 1.74 -10.19 3.54
N ASN A 127 2.39 -11.35 3.70
CA ASN A 127 1.95 -12.43 4.57
C ASN A 127 2.63 -12.45 5.94
N CYS A 128 2.38 -13.49 6.74
CA CYS A 128 2.90 -13.58 8.11
C CYS A 128 4.43 -13.49 8.17
N VAL A 129 5.13 -14.18 7.27
CA VAL A 129 6.60 -14.29 7.32
C VAL A 129 7.29 -13.04 6.82
N VAL A 130 6.62 -12.24 5.99
CA VAL A 130 7.12 -10.93 5.56
C VAL A 130 7.38 -10.03 6.77
N CYS A 131 6.42 -9.95 7.70
CA CYS A 131 6.60 -9.11 8.90
C CYS A 131 7.37 -9.86 9.99
N HIS A 132 6.97 -11.11 10.28
CA HIS A 132 7.46 -11.86 11.43
C HIS A 132 8.79 -12.57 11.22
N ASN A 133 9.45 -12.51 10.06
CA ASN A 133 10.80 -13.06 9.89
C ASN A 133 11.85 -11.95 9.66
N ILE A 134 11.50 -10.67 9.91
CA ILE A 134 12.46 -9.56 9.96
C ILE A 134 13.28 -9.65 11.24
N ASP A 135 14.60 -9.57 11.07
CA ASP A 135 15.58 -9.50 12.15
C ASP A 135 15.91 -8.05 12.51
N THR A 136 16.35 -7.30 11.51
CA THR A 136 16.82 -5.91 11.65
C THR A 136 16.18 -5.04 10.59
N ILE A 137 15.78 -3.83 10.98
CA ILE A 137 15.38 -2.76 10.08
C ILE A 137 16.53 -1.76 10.03
N HIS A 138 17.04 -1.50 8.83
CA HIS A 138 18.15 -0.57 8.60
C HIS A 138 17.58 0.83 8.31
N ASP A 139 17.12 1.49 9.35
CA ASP A 139 16.45 2.80 9.28
C ASP A 139 17.39 3.95 8.82
N ASN A 140 18.68 3.80 9.08
CA ASN A 140 19.76 4.71 8.67
C ASN A 140 20.09 4.69 7.17
N LEU A 141 19.58 3.73 6.40
CA LEU A 141 19.81 3.69 4.95
C LEU A 141 19.14 4.88 4.25
N PRO A 142 19.65 5.31 3.08
CA PRO A 142 19.01 6.34 2.27
C PRO A 142 17.55 6.03 1.95
N ASP A 143 16.74 7.08 1.76
CA ASP A 143 15.31 6.99 1.43
C ASP A 143 15.02 6.35 0.07
N SER A 144 16.05 6.10 -0.76
CA SER A 144 15.99 5.31 -1.99
C SER A 144 15.94 3.80 -1.74
N LYS A 145 16.34 3.32 -0.55
CA LYS A 145 16.16 1.93 -0.13
C LYS A 145 14.79 1.80 0.53
N ARG A 146 14.06 0.73 0.24
CA ARG A 146 12.74 0.42 0.83
C ARG A 146 12.46 -1.08 0.79
N GLY A 147 11.43 -1.50 1.52
CA GLY A 147 10.93 -2.86 1.46
C GLY A 147 12.00 -3.88 1.83
N ILE A 148 12.14 -4.93 1.01
CA ILE A 148 13.20 -5.94 1.19
C ILE A 148 14.61 -5.34 1.28
N HIS A 149 14.88 -4.20 0.64
CA HIS A 149 16.21 -3.58 0.65
C HIS A 149 16.51 -2.78 1.94
N ARG A 150 15.57 -2.74 2.89
CA ARG A 150 15.72 -2.11 4.21
C ARG A 150 15.80 -3.10 5.36
N VAL A 151 15.72 -4.39 5.10
CA VAL A 151 15.62 -5.40 6.16
C VAL A 151 16.66 -6.49 6.01
N SER A 152 17.08 -7.02 7.16
CA SER A 152 17.74 -8.32 7.24
C SER A 152 16.76 -9.35 7.77
N TRP A 153 16.90 -10.57 7.29
CA TRP A 153 16.00 -11.68 7.63
C TRP A 153 16.60 -12.56 8.71
N MET A 154 15.75 -13.03 9.61
CA MET A 154 16.14 -14.02 10.61
C MET A 154 16.47 -15.36 9.94
N LYS A 155 17.20 -16.22 10.68
CA LYS A 155 17.43 -17.60 10.25
C LYS A 155 16.11 -18.35 10.04
N PRO A 156 16.05 -19.31 9.10
CA PRO A 156 14.87 -20.16 8.92
C PRO A 156 14.40 -20.78 10.24
N GLY A 157 13.10 -20.71 10.51
CA GLY A 157 12.51 -21.25 11.74
C GLY A 157 12.54 -20.36 12.97
N VAL A 158 12.93 -19.09 12.83
CA VAL A 158 12.83 -18.07 13.90
C VAL A 158 11.81 -17.01 13.49
N MET A 159 10.96 -16.56 14.40
CA MET A 159 10.00 -15.48 14.13
C MET A 159 10.13 -14.35 15.16
N SER A 160 10.04 -13.11 14.72
CA SER A 160 9.95 -11.92 15.56
C SER A 160 8.54 -11.70 16.08
N GLY A 161 8.44 -11.21 17.32
CA GLY A 161 7.17 -10.80 17.92
C GLY A 161 7.34 -9.79 19.06
N PRO A 162 6.23 -9.33 19.65
CA PRO A 162 6.28 -8.32 20.72
C PRO A 162 6.73 -8.86 22.08
N TYR A 163 6.70 -10.17 22.28
CA TYR A 163 6.80 -10.80 23.60
C TYR A 163 8.06 -11.64 23.74
N ALA A 164 8.87 -11.36 24.76
CA ALA A 164 10.09 -12.12 25.07
C ALA A 164 9.80 -13.50 25.68
N ASP A 165 8.63 -13.69 26.28
CA ASP A 165 8.21 -14.93 26.93
C ASP A 165 7.53 -15.93 25.98
N ALA A 166 7.37 -15.57 24.70
CA ALA A 166 6.64 -16.36 23.73
C ALA A 166 7.36 -17.67 23.44
N LYS A 167 6.62 -18.78 23.51
CA LYS A 167 7.11 -20.13 23.22
C LYS A 167 6.25 -20.75 22.12
N SER A 168 6.89 -21.44 21.18
CA SER A 168 6.21 -22.18 20.12
C SER A 168 6.88 -23.53 19.92
N PRO A 169 6.11 -24.62 19.76
CA PRO A 169 6.66 -25.95 19.45
C PRO A 169 7.09 -26.08 17.99
N TYR A 170 6.75 -25.12 17.13
CA TYR A 170 6.97 -25.21 15.68
C TYR A 170 8.11 -24.31 15.18
N HIS A 171 8.26 -23.13 15.76
CA HIS A 171 9.32 -22.16 15.40
C HIS A 171 9.87 -21.51 16.67
N ARG A 172 11.12 -21.05 16.63
CA ARG A 172 11.66 -20.18 17.68
C ARG A 172 10.99 -18.81 17.61
N VAL A 173 10.90 -18.14 18.75
CA VAL A 173 10.36 -16.78 18.83
C VAL A 173 11.39 -15.89 19.49
N GLU A 174 11.61 -14.72 18.92
CA GLU A 174 12.46 -13.68 19.50
C GLU A 174 11.72 -12.34 19.53
N ARG A 175 11.97 -11.57 20.58
CA ARG A 175 11.39 -10.22 20.68
C ARG A 175 12.14 -9.26 19.77
N ARG A 176 11.40 -8.33 19.15
CA ARG A 176 11.96 -7.14 18.48
C ARG A 176 11.17 -5.90 18.88
N ASP A 177 11.84 -4.78 19.09
CA ASP A 177 11.18 -3.55 19.56
C ASP A 177 10.24 -2.95 18.51
N PHE A 178 10.55 -3.10 17.22
CA PHE A 178 9.66 -2.74 16.12
C PHE A 178 8.38 -3.62 16.04
N MET A 179 8.23 -4.63 16.89
CA MET A 179 6.99 -5.38 17.06
C MET A 179 6.16 -4.91 18.27
N ASP A 180 6.73 -4.10 19.17
CA ASP A 180 6.11 -3.70 20.45
C ASP A 180 6.14 -2.19 20.68
N THR A 181 7.31 -1.63 20.97
CA THR A 181 7.51 -0.26 21.47
C THR A 181 7.66 0.77 20.35
N ASP A 182 8.24 0.37 19.21
CA ASP A 182 8.37 1.24 18.02
C ASP A 182 7.84 0.58 16.73
N PRO A 183 6.56 0.20 16.68
CA PRO A 183 5.95 -0.45 15.53
C PRO A 183 5.87 0.43 14.28
N ASN A 184 6.10 1.74 14.39
CA ASN A 184 6.16 2.61 13.22
C ASN A 184 7.34 2.23 12.31
N GLN A 185 8.48 1.81 12.87
CA GLN A 185 9.64 1.37 12.08
C GLN A 185 9.26 0.24 11.12
N LEU A 186 8.53 -0.76 11.61
CA LEU A 186 8.06 -1.88 10.78
C LEU A 186 7.16 -1.39 9.64
N CYS A 187 6.23 -0.49 9.94
CA CYS A 187 5.31 0.06 8.94
C CYS A 187 6.05 0.85 7.85
N PHE A 188 7.04 1.65 8.26
CA PHE A 188 7.82 2.50 7.37
C PHE A 188 8.80 1.75 6.47
N VAL A 189 9.06 0.45 6.71
CA VAL A 189 9.79 -0.39 5.75
C VAL A 189 9.19 -0.28 4.35
N CYS A 190 7.86 -0.34 4.23
CA CYS A 190 7.15 -0.24 2.95
C CYS A 190 6.44 1.09 2.74
N HIS A 191 5.94 1.70 3.82
CA HIS A 191 5.08 2.89 3.73
C HIS A 191 5.81 4.21 3.83
N ALA A 192 7.14 4.27 4.05
CA ALA A 192 7.83 5.55 4.28
C ALA A 192 7.68 6.55 3.13
N ASN A 193 7.89 6.09 1.89
CA ASN A 193 7.95 6.90 0.69
C ASN A 193 7.93 6.03 -0.58
N ASP A 194 7.77 6.65 -1.74
CA ASP A 194 7.91 5.99 -3.05
C ASP A 194 8.32 6.97 -4.16
N THR A 195 9.01 6.47 -5.18
CA THR A 195 9.60 7.25 -6.28
C THR A 195 9.23 6.59 -7.61
N SER A 196 8.93 7.40 -8.63
CA SER A 196 8.61 6.91 -9.96
C SER A 196 9.84 6.31 -10.67
N GLU A 197 9.59 5.60 -11.76
CA GLU A 197 10.62 5.14 -12.72
C GLU A 197 11.50 6.28 -13.26
N GLU A 198 11.00 7.52 -13.20
CA GLU A 198 11.69 8.71 -13.68
C GLU A 198 12.43 9.47 -12.56
N GLY A 199 12.44 8.94 -11.33
CA GLY A 199 13.10 9.55 -10.18
C GLY A 199 12.27 10.58 -9.42
N HIS A 200 10.97 10.74 -9.73
CA HIS A 200 10.10 11.70 -9.06
C HIS A 200 9.51 11.14 -7.76
N ARG A 201 9.79 11.81 -6.64
CA ARG A 201 9.23 11.46 -5.33
C ARG A 201 7.75 11.87 -5.28
N PHE A 202 6.85 10.89 -5.33
CA PHE A 202 5.40 11.17 -5.38
C PHE A 202 4.66 10.94 -4.05
N THR A 203 5.29 10.29 -3.07
CA THR A 203 4.74 10.10 -1.73
C THR A 203 5.84 10.06 -0.68
N GLY A 204 5.57 10.61 0.50
CA GLY A 204 6.52 10.74 1.60
C GLY A 204 5.88 10.62 2.97
N MET A 205 5.07 9.58 3.19
CA MET A 205 4.31 9.34 4.42
C MET A 205 5.13 9.53 5.71
N GLN A 206 6.36 9.01 5.79
CA GLN A 206 7.18 9.13 7.00
C GLN A 206 7.52 10.59 7.30
N SER A 207 7.77 11.40 6.27
CA SER A 207 8.02 12.84 6.42
C SER A 207 6.75 13.64 6.70
N GLU A 208 5.60 13.17 6.20
CA GLU A 208 4.29 13.76 6.44
C GLU A 208 3.76 13.44 7.85
N PHE A 209 4.23 12.34 8.45
CA PHE A 209 3.77 11.85 9.73
C PHE A 209 4.25 12.74 10.88
N LYS A 210 3.30 13.35 11.59
CA LYS A 210 3.52 14.12 12.80
C LYS A 210 3.11 13.28 14.00
N ASN A 211 4.08 12.81 14.76
CA ASN A 211 3.78 12.02 15.96
C ASN A 211 3.03 12.88 16.99
N GLY A 212 1.75 12.55 17.20
CA GLY A 212 0.88 13.15 18.21
C GLY A 212 0.59 12.21 19.40
N GLY A 213 1.45 11.22 19.65
CA GLY A 213 1.28 10.22 20.70
C GLY A 213 0.51 8.96 20.29
N LYS A 214 0.16 8.82 19.01
CA LYS A 214 -0.41 7.59 18.43
C LYS A 214 0.51 7.04 17.34
N GLN A 215 0.63 5.73 17.28
CA GLN A 215 1.40 5.00 16.27
C GLN A 215 0.48 4.41 15.19
N CYS A 216 1.06 3.98 14.06
CA CYS A 216 0.31 3.40 12.94
C CYS A 216 -0.62 2.27 13.40
N VAL A 217 -0.10 1.38 14.25
CA VAL A 217 -0.81 0.19 14.74
C VAL A 217 -1.97 0.52 15.69
N ASP A 218 -1.99 1.70 16.32
CA ASP A 218 -3.08 2.07 17.22
C ASP A 218 -4.38 2.31 16.47
N CYS A 219 -4.30 2.79 15.23
CA CYS A 219 -5.44 3.02 14.36
C CYS A 219 -5.65 1.87 13.37
N HIS A 220 -4.58 1.43 12.68
CA HIS A 220 -4.71 0.46 11.57
C HIS A 220 -4.79 -1.00 12.02
N MET A 221 -4.26 -1.33 13.20
CA MET A 221 -4.41 -2.65 13.84
C MET A 221 -5.33 -2.60 15.08
N GLY A 222 -5.84 -1.41 15.40
CA GLY A 222 -6.65 -1.13 16.58
C GLY A 222 -5.87 -1.23 17.90
N PRO A 223 -6.48 -0.83 19.02
CA PRO A 223 -5.87 -0.95 20.34
C PRO A 223 -5.63 -2.41 20.70
N ARG A 224 -4.64 -2.64 21.58
CA ARG A 224 -4.43 -3.95 22.19
C ARG A 224 -5.67 -4.39 22.98
N LYS A 225 -6.07 -5.64 22.81
CA LYS A 225 -7.18 -6.27 23.53
C LYS A 225 -6.74 -7.61 24.11
N GLU A 226 -7.29 -8.00 25.24
CA GLU A 226 -7.06 -9.34 25.77
C GLU A 226 -7.57 -10.38 24.77
N GLY A 227 -6.70 -11.33 24.43
CA GLY A 227 -7.00 -12.43 23.53
C GLY A 227 -5.95 -13.52 23.64
N VAL A 228 -5.84 -14.36 22.62
CA VAL A 228 -4.82 -15.42 22.54
C VAL A 228 -4.03 -15.22 21.27
N ALA A 229 -2.69 -15.21 21.33
CA ALA A 229 -1.90 -15.11 20.10
C ALA A 229 -1.91 -16.43 19.32
N ALA A 230 -1.98 -17.56 20.02
CA ALA A 230 -2.10 -18.90 19.45
C ALA A 230 -3.16 -19.71 20.20
N THR A 231 -3.80 -20.65 19.52
CA THR A 231 -4.79 -21.58 20.08
C THR A 231 -4.16 -22.70 20.91
N LEU A 232 -2.82 -22.78 20.94
CA LEU A 232 -2.07 -23.72 21.77
C LEU A 232 -2.35 -23.45 23.25
N ARG A 233 -2.64 -24.54 23.98
CA ARG A 233 -2.89 -24.52 25.42
C ARG A 233 -1.59 -24.81 26.17
N ASP A 234 -1.52 -24.34 27.41
CA ASP A 234 -0.43 -24.69 28.31
C ASP A 234 -0.52 -26.15 28.80
N VAL A 235 0.44 -26.58 29.63
CA VAL A 235 0.51 -27.93 30.19
C VAL A 235 -0.72 -28.32 31.01
N ASN A 236 -1.50 -27.34 31.49
CA ASN A 236 -2.72 -27.53 32.27
C ASN A 236 -3.99 -27.35 31.42
N GLY A 237 -3.84 -27.27 30.09
CA GLY A 237 -4.96 -27.10 29.16
C GLY A 237 -5.55 -25.68 29.14
N LYS A 238 -4.92 -24.67 29.74
CA LYS A 238 -5.43 -23.29 29.75
C LYS A 238 -4.94 -22.49 28.54
N PRO A 239 -5.77 -21.59 27.99
CA PRO A 239 -5.34 -20.70 26.91
C PRO A 239 -4.32 -19.68 27.43
N HIS A 240 -3.28 -19.41 26.63
CA HIS A 240 -2.33 -18.36 26.96
C HIS A 240 -2.90 -16.98 26.60
N LYS A 241 -3.58 -16.35 27.54
CA LYS A 241 -4.08 -14.99 27.39
C LYS A 241 -2.92 -13.98 27.30
N ARG A 242 -3.05 -12.99 26.43
CA ARG A 242 -2.16 -11.83 26.31
C ARG A 242 -2.84 -10.72 25.53
N LEU A 243 -2.26 -9.52 25.59
CA LEU A 243 -2.71 -8.40 24.78
C LEU A 243 -2.33 -8.63 23.31
N ILE A 244 -3.30 -8.62 22.40
CA ILE A 244 -3.07 -8.79 20.96
C ILE A 244 -3.67 -7.63 20.19
N ARG A 245 -3.21 -7.42 18.96
CA ARG A 245 -3.79 -6.47 18.01
C ARG A 245 -4.43 -7.22 16.86
N SER A 246 -5.37 -6.53 16.19
CA SER A 246 -5.98 -7.08 14.99
C SER A 246 -4.99 -7.07 13.82
N HIS A 247 -5.04 -8.10 12.99
CA HIS A 247 -4.27 -8.21 11.76
C HIS A 247 -5.14 -7.94 10.51
N GLY A 248 -6.24 -7.20 10.68
CA GLY A 248 -7.07 -6.76 9.56
C GLY A 248 -6.48 -5.58 8.77
N PHE A 249 -5.54 -4.83 9.36
CA PHE A 249 -4.86 -3.69 8.74
C PHE A 249 -5.82 -2.73 8.02
N ILE A 250 -6.82 -2.23 8.75
CA ILE A 250 -7.89 -1.41 8.16
C ILE A 250 -7.30 -0.14 7.53
N GLY A 251 -7.86 0.29 6.40
CA GLY A 251 -7.32 1.42 5.65
C GLY A 251 -8.34 2.01 4.69
N ALA A 252 -7.85 2.61 3.60
CA ALA A 252 -8.66 3.36 2.65
C ALA A 252 -9.81 2.58 1.99
N HIS A 253 -9.70 1.25 1.91
CA HIS A 253 -10.74 0.39 1.33
C HIS A 253 -11.85 0.03 2.33
N THR A 254 -11.68 0.36 3.61
CA THR A 254 -12.67 0.13 4.66
C THR A 254 -13.57 1.35 4.76
N GLU A 255 -14.77 1.28 4.18
CA GLU A 255 -15.70 2.42 4.11
C GLU A 255 -16.00 3.05 5.48
N GLY A 256 -16.17 2.22 6.52
CA GLY A 256 -16.43 2.69 7.88
C GLY A 256 -15.33 3.57 8.47
N MET A 257 -14.09 3.48 7.95
CA MET A 257 -12.96 4.31 8.40
C MET A 257 -13.06 5.76 7.92
N TRP A 258 -13.78 6.02 6.82
CA TRP A 258 -13.90 7.37 6.26
C TRP A 258 -14.92 8.24 6.98
N LYS A 259 -15.91 7.63 7.64
CA LYS A 259 -16.91 8.36 8.40
C LYS A 259 -16.22 9.23 9.45
N ASP A 260 -16.43 10.54 9.38
CA ASP A 260 -15.85 11.54 10.27
C ASP A 260 -14.30 11.54 10.30
N ALA A 261 -13.63 10.98 9.27
CA ALA A 261 -12.16 10.99 9.15
C ALA A 261 -11.59 12.41 9.02
N LEU A 262 -12.40 13.35 8.50
CA LEU A 262 -12.17 14.79 8.55
C LEU A 262 -13.34 15.46 9.28
N SER A 263 -13.04 16.47 10.08
CA SER A 263 -14.06 17.41 10.51
C SER A 263 -14.37 18.37 9.37
N VAL A 264 -15.65 18.55 9.06
CA VAL A 264 -16.13 19.39 7.96
C VAL A 264 -17.07 20.44 8.52
N THR A 265 -16.71 21.70 8.33
CA THR A 265 -17.57 22.84 8.61
C THR A 265 -17.78 23.65 7.34
N ALA A 266 -18.85 24.42 7.29
CA ALA A 266 -19.15 25.28 6.16
C ALA A 266 -19.71 26.61 6.65
N THR A 267 -19.14 27.71 6.18
CA THR A 267 -19.48 29.07 6.59
C THR A 267 -19.84 29.91 5.39
N ARG A 268 -20.93 30.68 5.50
CA ARG A 268 -21.32 31.65 4.47
C ARG A 268 -20.55 32.95 4.68
N ALA A 269 -19.86 33.39 3.65
CA ALA A 269 -19.34 34.74 3.49
C ALA A 269 -20.21 35.52 2.47
N PRO A 270 -20.07 36.85 2.33
CA PRO A 270 -21.00 37.65 1.52
C PRO A 270 -21.24 37.16 0.08
N GLN A 271 -20.22 36.61 -0.58
CA GLN A 271 -20.30 36.15 -1.98
C GLN A 271 -19.87 34.69 -2.19
N ARG A 272 -19.51 33.98 -1.11
CA ARG A 272 -18.99 32.61 -1.20
C ARG A 272 -19.42 31.75 0.00
N LEU A 273 -19.42 30.45 -0.22
CA LEU A 273 -19.52 29.42 0.79
C LEU A 273 -18.13 28.81 0.97
N ASP A 274 -17.56 28.93 2.17
CA ASP A 274 -16.27 28.36 2.51
C ASP A 274 -16.48 27.03 3.21
N VAL A 275 -16.00 25.94 2.61
CA VAL A 275 -16.01 24.59 3.20
C VAL A 275 -14.64 24.32 3.79
N ILE A 276 -14.57 24.13 5.09
CA ILE A 276 -13.32 23.96 5.84
C ILE A 276 -13.20 22.48 6.24
N LEU A 277 -12.10 21.87 5.82
CA LEU A 277 -11.74 20.50 6.13
C LEU A 277 -10.61 20.50 7.16
N ASN A 278 -10.84 19.93 8.33
CA ASN A 278 -9.82 19.79 9.37
C ASN A 278 -9.43 18.32 9.51
N ASN A 279 -8.12 18.06 9.47
CA ASN A 279 -7.56 16.72 9.57
C ASN A 279 -7.03 16.45 10.98
N PRO A 280 -7.71 15.63 11.80
CA PRO A 280 -7.21 15.27 13.12
C PRO A 280 -6.10 14.20 13.07
N GLN A 281 -5.83 13.61 11.91
CA GLN A 281 -4.89 12.49 11.77
C GLN A 281 -3.43 12.96 11.72
N PRO A 282 -2.48 12.10 12.13
CA PRO A 282 -1.06 12.42 12.16
C PRO A 282 -0.39 12.36 10.78
N HIS A 283 -1.09 12.03 9.71
CA HIS A 283 -0.57 12.08 8.33
C HIS A 283 -1.55 12.84 7.43
N ALA A 284 -1.13 13.19 6.21
CA ALA A 284 -2.00 13.89 5.27
C ALA A 284 -3.22 13.04 4.83
N LEU A 285 -4.28 13.72 4.38
CA LEU A 285 -5.48 13.09 3.81
C LEU A 285 -5.91 13.80 2.51
N PRO A 286 -5.99 13.07 1.37
CA PRO A 286 -5.48 11.72 1.21
C PRO A 286 -3.94 11.72 1.25
N SER A 287 -3.33 10.61 1.68
CA SER A 287 -1.88 10.35 1.57
C SER A 287 -1.64 8.97 0.96
N GLY A 288 -0.38 8.58 0.81
CA GLY A 288 0.06 7.34 0.19
C GLY A 288 0.02 7.43 -1.34
N PHE A 289 -0.72 6.52 -1.98
CA PHE A 289 -0.79 6.41 -3.44
C PHE A 289 -1.28 7.72 -4.10
N GLY A 290 -0.60 8.15 -5.16
CA GLY A 290 -0.79 9.50 -5.72
C GLY A 290 -2.17 9.82 -6.32
N SER A 291 -3.04 8.84 -6.56
CA SER A 291 -4.33 9.04 -7.25
C SER A 291 -5.56 9.10 -6.34
N ARG A 292 -5.36 8.98 -5.01
CA ARG A 292 -6.45 9.09 -4.03
C ARG A 292 -7.09 10.47 -4.11
N GLU A 293 -8.40 10.55 -3.83
CA GLU A 293 -9.16 11.78 -4.02
C GLU A 293 -10.11 12.03 -2.85
N ILE A 294 -10.11 13.26 -2.34
CA ILE A 294 -11.22 13.81 -1.55
C ILE A 294 -12.04 14.72 -2.46
N LEU A 295 -13.31 14.37 -2.64
CA LEU A 295 -14.25 15.11 -3.46
C LEU A 295 -15.22 15.88 -2.55
N VAL A 296 -15.26 17.20 -2.72
CA VAL A 296 -16.21 18.09 -2.05
C VAL A 296 -17.25 18.53 -3.07
N GLU A 297 -18.49 18.09 -2.87
CA GLU A 297 -19.63 18.40 -3.72
C GLU A 297 -20.59 19.31 -2.96
N VAL A 298 -20.97 20.43 -3.58
CA VAL A 298 -21.95 21.38 -3.06
C VAL A 298 -23.14 21.39 -3.99
N VAL A 299 -24.30 21.03 -3.47
CA VAL A 299 -25.59 21.08 -4.18
C VAL A 299 -26.40 22.22 -3.61
N TYR A 300 -26.70 23.21 -4.44
CA TYR A 300 -27.50 24.38 -4.09
C TYR A 300 -28.97 24.08 -4.34
N LEU A 301 -29.82 24.37 -3.36
CA LEU A 301 -31.26 24.15 -3.41
C LEU A 301 -32.03 25.47 -3.31
N LYS A 302 -33.25 25.47 -3.85
CA LYS A 302 -34.30 26.47 -3.64
C LYS A 302 -35.60 25.74 -3.36
N ASN A 303 -36.24 25.98 -2.22
CA ASN A 303 -37.45 25.28 -1.79
C ASN A 303 -37.32 23.74 -1.93
N GLY A 304 -36.15 23.20 -1.59
CA GLY A 304 -35.83 21.77 -1.67
C GLY A 304 -35.48 21.23 -3.06
N LYS A 305 -35.55 22.03 -4.13
CA LYS A 305 -35.20 21.61 -5.50
C LYS A 305 -33.77 22.04 -5.85
N THR A 306 -33.00 21.17 -6.49
CA THR A 306 -31.65 21.50 -6.96
C THR A 306 -31.69 22.57 -8.04
N VAL A 307 -30.94 23.66 -7.82
CA VAL A 307 -30.78 24.75 -8.79
C VAL A 307 -29.38 24.78 -9.40
N ALA A 308 -28.38 24.27 -8.68
CA ALA A 308 -27.01 24.17 -9.18
C ALA A 308 -26.21 23.15 -8.38
N ALA A 309 -25.11 22.67 -8.97
CA ALA A 309 -24.12 21.86 -8.27
C ALA A 309 -22.71 22.33 -8.64
N GLN A 310 -21.78 22.22 -7.70
CA GLN A 310 -20.36 22.49 -7.91
C GLN A 310 -19.54 21.43 -7.19
N SER A 311 -18.33 21.16 -7.66
CA SER A 311 -17.40 20.26 -6.99
C SER A 311 -15.98 20.79 -7.02
N ARG A 312 -15.19 20.34 -6.04
CA ARG A 312 -13.74 20.52 -5.96
C ARG A 312 -13.11 19.19 -5.58
N SER A 313 -11.97 18.90 -6.16
CA SER A 313 -11.17 17.71 -5.86
C SER A 313 -9.91 18.12 -5.12
N LEU A 314 -9.55 17.35 -4.10
CA LEU A 314 -8.23 17.33 -3.51
C LEU A 314 -7.61 15.99 -3.89
N THR A 315 -6.79 16.00 -4.92
CA THR A 315 -6.05 14.85 -5.44
C THR A 315 -4.72 15.33 -6.02
N SER A 316 -3.79 14.41 -6.24
CA SER A 316 -2.57 14.73 -6.97
C SER A 316 -2.70 14.34 -8.44
N ARG A 317 -2.16 15.18 -9.32
CA ARG A 317 -2.08 14.93 -10.77
C ARG A 317 -0.64 14.96 -11.22
N PHE A 318 -0.27 14.04 -12.10
CA PHE A 318 1.11 13.85 -12.50
C PHE A 318 1.28 13.96 -14.00
N LEU A 319 2.44 14.47 -14.41
CA LEU A 319 2.84 14.54 -15.81
C LEU A 319 4.07 13.67 -16.04
N SER A 320 4.07 12.99 -17.18
CA SER A 320 5.26 12.28 -17.70
C SER A 320 6.32 13.27 -18.19
N LYS A 321 7.52 12.78 -18.52
CA LYS A 321 8.59 13.59 -19.16
C LYS A 321 8.12 14.31 -20.44
N ARG A 322 7.07 13.80 -21.10
CA ARG A 322 6.48 14.39 -22.32
C ARG A 322 5.34 15.38 -22.03
N GLY A 323 5.12 15.76 -20.78
CA GLY A 323 4.06 16.68 -20.37
C GLY A 323 2.63 16.10 -20.48
N LYS A 324 2.48 14.79 -20.66
CA LYS A 324 1.16 14.12 -20.72
C LYS A 324 0.74 13.59 -19.34
N PRO A 325 -0.56 13.65 -19.00
CA PRO A 325 -1.09 13.01 -17.80
C PRO A 325 -0.67 11.54 -17.68
N THR A 326 -0.31 11.13 -16.46
CA THR A 326 0.16 9.77 -16.18
C THR A 326 -0.12 9.38 -14.73
N ILE A 327 0.19 8.14 -14.38
CA ILE A 327 0.16 7.65 -13.00
C ILE A 327 1.44 8.02 -12.25
N ALA A 328 1.38 8.04 -10.92
CA ALA A 328 2.50 8.43 -10.06
C ALA A 328 3.81 7.66 -10.35
N HIS A 329 3.74 6.36 -10.63
CA HIS A 329 4.90 5.50 -10.90
C HIS A 329 5.65 5.82 -12.20
N LEU A 330 5.08 6.63 -13.09
CA LEU A 330 5.73 7.11 -14.32
C LEU A 330 5.80 8.65 -14.37
N ALA A 331 5.53 9.30 -13.25
CA ALA A 331 5.54 10.75 -13.15
C ALA A 331 6.97 11.27 -13.27
N ALA A 332 7.18 12.32 -14.05
CA ALA A 332 8.38 13.16 -13.98
C ALA A 332 8.16 14.35 -13.05
N THR A 333 6.91 14.84 -12.96
CA THR A 333 6.54 15.97 -12.11
C THR A 333 5.12 15.81 -11.57
N THR A 334 4.83 16.53 -10.49
CA THR A 334 3.48 16.75 -9.96
C THR A 334 2.94 18.07 -10.52
N ALA A 335 1.83 18.03 -11.26
CA ALA A 335 1.16 19.22 -11.79
C ALA A 335 0.19 19.86 -10.78
N GLU A 336 -0.46 19.03 -9.97
CA GLU A 336 -1.38 19.47 -8.92
C GLU A 336 -1.17 18.58 -7.71
N GLN A 337 -1.22 19.16 -6.51
CA GLN A 337 -1.16 18.41 -5.27
C GLN A 337 -2.30 18.85 -4.34
N GLY A 338 -3.20 17.93 -4.05
CA GLY A 338 -4.40 18.18 -3.26
C GLY A 338 -4.49 17.26 -2.05
N PHE A 339 -4.30 17.83 -0.85
CA PHE A 339 -4.44 17.12 0.42
C PHE A 339 -4.73 18.11 1.56
N VAL A 340 -5.16 17.57 2.70
CA VAL A 340 -5.21 18.25 4.01
C VAL A 340 -4.04 17.70 4.82
N SER A 341 -3.11 18.57 5.23
CA SER A 341 -1.89 18.15 5.95
C SER A 341 -2.19 17.50 7.30
N ALA A 342 -1.22 16.76 7.85
CA ALA A 342 -1.30 16.20 9.19
C ALA A 342 -1.59 17.29 10.23
N HIS A 343 -2.62 17.08 11.05
CA HIS A 343 -3.14 18.05 12.03
C HIS A 343 -3.44 19.44 11.43
N GLY A 344 -3.75 19.47 10.13
CA GLY A 344 -3.92 20.70 9.36
C GLY A 344 -5.37 20.98 8.98
N SER A 345 -5.53 22.08 8.23
CA SER A 345 -6.82 22.51 7.69
C SER A 345 -6.69 22.91 6.22
N LYS A 346 -7.79 22.78 5.48
CA LYS A 346 -7.91 23.24 4.09
C LYS A 346 -9.28 23.87 3.87
N THR A 347 -9.29 25.08 3.34
CA THR A 347 -10.52 25.79 2.96
C THR A 347 -10.73 25.69 1.45
N LEU A 348 -11.95 25.32 1.05
CA LEU A 348 -12.41 25.30 -0.33
C LEU A 348 -13.57 26.27 -0.48
N SER A 349 -13.37 27.30 -1.29
CA SER A 349 -14.36 28.35 -1.54
C SER A 349 -15.21 28.05 -2.77
N PHE A 350 -16.53 28.20 -2.63
CA PHE A 350 -17.53 28.04 -3.68
C PHE A 350 -18.33 29.32 -3.84
N GLY A 351 -18.52 29.80 -5.07
CA GLY A 351 -19.35 30.97 -5.32
C GLY A 351 -20.83 30.69 -5.00
N LEU A 352 -21.51 31.62 -4.33
CA LEU A 352 -22.95 31.48 -4.06
C LEU A 352 -23.75 31.47 -5.36
N LYS A 353 -24.92 30.82 -5.33
CA LYS A 353 -25.82 30.71 -6.49
C LYS A 353 -27.09 31.51 -6.24
N ALA A 354 -27.41 32.39 -7.20
CA ALA A 354 -28.58 33.26 -7.10
C ALA A 354 -29.86 32.45 -6.92
N GLY A 355 -30.69 32.86 -5.97
CA GLY A 355 -31.97 32.22 -5.66
C GLY A 355 -31.87 30.91 -4.87
N ALA A 356 -30.68 30.46 -4.48
CA ALA A 356 -30.54 29.32 -3.56
C ALA A 356 -30.77 29.76 -2.10
N ASP A 357 -31.53 28.98 -1.34
CA ASP A 357 -31.80 29.17 0.09
C ASP A 357 -31.04 28.18 0.99
N GLN A 358 -30.44 27.16 0.37
CA GLN A 358 -29.72 26.10 1.07
C GLN A 358 -28.57 25.55 0.22
N ALA A 359 -27.49 25.13 0.88
CA ALA A 359 -26.42 24.32 0.31
C ALA A 359 -26.29 23.00 1.07
N LEU A 360 -26.30 21.89 0.33
CA LEU A 360 -25.96 20.56 0.83
C LEU A 360 -24.53 20.23 0.39
N ILE A 361 -23.64 20.08 1.36
CA ILE A 361 -22.24 19.73 1.15
C ILE A 361 -22.06 18.23 1.43
N ARG A 362 -21.46 17.51 0.49
CA ARG A 362 -21.02 16.13 0.66
C ARG A 362 -19.52 16.06 0.44
N VAL A 363 -18.79 15.62 1.46
CA VAL A 363 -17.37 15.32 1.38
C VAL A 363 -17.21 13.81 1.33
N SER A 364 -16.55 13.31 0.29
CA SER A 364 -16.34 11.88 0.08
C SER A 364 -14.89 11.58 -0.25
N TYR A 365 -14.44 10.38 0.11
CA TYR A 365 -13.18 9.82 -0.35
C TYR A 365 -13.40 8.85 -1.51
N ARG A 366 -12.47 8.85 -2.46
CA ARG A 366 -12.36 7.88 -3.54
C ARG A 366 -10.97 7.28 -3.54
N LEU A 367 -10.92 5.97 -3.82
CA LEU A 367 -9.66 5.25 -3.97
C LEU A 367 -8.86 5.72 -5.18
N VAL A 368 -9.50 6.27 -6.20
CA VAL A 368 -8.84 6.73 -7.41
C VAL A 368 -9.68 7.83 -8.06
N ASN A 369 -9.01 8.86 -8.56
CA ASN A 369 -9.63 9.90 -9.40
C ASN A 369 -9.99 9.36 -10.81
N ASP A 370 -10.83 10.08 -11.55
CA ASP A 370 -11.30 9.58 -12.86
C ASP A 370 -10.21 9.53 -13.94
N GLU A 371 -9.18 10.38 -13.85
CA GLU A 371 -8.06 10.40 -14.79
C GLU A 371 -7.26 9.10 -14.72
N VAL A 372 -6.82 8.71 -13.51
CA VAL A 372 -6.05 7.47 -13.31
C VAL A 372 -6.92 6.24 -13.51
N ARG A 373 -8.19 6.28 -13.10
CA ARG A 373 -9.15 5.21 -13.38
C ARG A 373 -9.27 4.94 -14.88
N GLY A 374 -9.33 5.99 -15.69
CA GLY A 374 -9.37 5.90 -17.15
C GLY A 374 -8.04 5.41 -17.75
N LEU A 375 -6.90 5.93 -17.28
CA LEU A 375 -5.57 5.53 -17.77
C LEU A 375 -5.29 4.04 -17.55
N LEU A 376 -5.74 3.50 -16.41
CA LEU A 376 -5.57 2.09 -16.04
C LEU A 376 -6.71 1.19 -16.49
N ASP A 377 -7.79 1.77 -17.03
CA ASP A 377 -9.02 1.08 -17.42
C ASP A 377 -9.61 0.19 -16.32
N LEU A 378 -9.68 0.72 -15.10
CA LEU A 378 -10.16 -0.02 -13.93
C LEU A 378 -11.69 -0.23 -14.00
N LYS A 379 -12.13 -1.48 -13.81
CA LYS A 379 -13.51 -1.92 -14.02
C LYS A 379 -14.25 -2.24 -12.74
N ASP A 380 -13.56 -2.69 -11.68
CA ASP A 380 -14.26 -3.07 -10.46
C ASP A 380 -15.05 -1.87 -9.89
N PRO A 381 -16.30 -2.08 -9.45
CA PRO A 381 -17.16 -1.01 -8.96
C PRO A 381 -16.54 -0.17 -7.84
N ILE A 382 -15.65 -0.78 -7.03
CA ILE A 382 -14.97 -0.13 -5.91
C ILE A 382 -14.17 1.10 -6.34
N TRP A 383 -13.63 1.13 -7.55
CA TRP A 383 -12.83 2.24 -8.08
C TRP A 383 -13.64 3.48 -8.45
N SER A 384 -14.96 3.34 -8.57
CA SER A 384 -15.89 4.45 -8.78
C SER A 384 -16.63 4.86 -7.50
N LYS A 385 -16.49 4.09 -6.42
CA LYS A 385 -17.24 4.28 -5.17
C LYS A 385 -16.79 5.54 -4.43
N LYS A 386 -17.78 6.33 -4.00
CA LYS A 386 -17.62 7.48 -3.11
C LYS A 386 -17.91 7.06 -1.67
N MET A 387 -16.89 6.93 -0.84
CA MET A 387 -17.03 6.66 0.60
C MET A 387 -17.25 7.98 1.33
N VAL A 388 -18.43 8.15 1.93
CA VAL A 388 -18.82 9.44 2.51
C VAL A 388 -18.05 9.70 3.81
N ILE A 389 -17.39 10.86 3.88
CA ILE A 389 -16.73 11.34 5.10
C ILE A 389 -17.75 12.10 5.96
N LYS A 390 -18.40 13.11 5.38
CA LYS A 390 -19.38 13.96 6.07
C LYS A 390 -20.40 14.52 5.09
N LYS A 391 -21.61 14.77 5.60
CA LYS A 391 -22.62 15.61 4.96
C LYS A 391 -22.93 16.79 5.87
N VAL A 392 -22.99 17.99 5.31
CA VAL A 392 -23.29 19.23 6.03
C VAL A 392 -24.38 19.98 5.25
N SER A 393 -25.30 20.63 5.95
CA SER A 393 -26.32 21.48 5.36
C SER A 393 -26.16 22.89 5.91
N VAL A 394 -26.20 23.89 5.04
CA VAL A 394 -26.07 25.31 5.41
C VAL A 394 -27.23 26.08 4.79
N LYS A 395 -27.89 26.93 5.56
CA LYS A 395 -28.85 27.91 5.03
C LYS A 395 -28.07 29.07 4.41
N LEU A 396 -28.48 29.48 3.21
CA LEU A 396 -27.80 30.51 2.44
C LEU A 396 -28.43 31.88 2.58
#